data_AF-A0A9E2ZZM8-F1
#
_entry.id   AF-A0A9E2ZZM8-F1
#
_cell.length_a   1.000
_cell.length_b   1.000
_cell.length_c   1.000
_cell.angle_alpha   90.00
_cell.angle_beta   90.00
_cell.angle_gamma   90.00
#
_symmetry.space_group_name_H-M   'P 1'
#
loop_
_entity.id
_entity.type
_entity.pdbx_description
1 polymer ?
#
loop_
_entity_poly.entity_id
_entity_poly.type
_entity_poly.pdbx_seq_one_letter_code
_entity_poly.pdbx_strand_id
1 'polypeptide(L)'
;KGIDSSKTTANLWGERWSKLCQNGMGNGVTAATGLSTPACANNAAIRRFQIKLAGEGVRVGQALGFQLEKIRAIEPEKFALASEGNAAALDDVESALIPKAGSNPRADIQRPSMAQDIIKGRRTEIEQMNGLIARKGAEIGVPAPSHVKLTELVTKVERGELKPSPAHLGG
;
A
#
# COMPACT_ATOMS: atom_id res chain seq x y z
N LYS A 1 -29.90 19.58 -2.61
CA LYS A 1 -28.89 18.55 -2.98
C LYS A 1 -28.71 17.66 -1.76
N GLY A 2 -29.01 16.36 -1.85
CA GLY A 2 -28.75 15.44 -0.75
C GLY A 2 -27.27 15.47 -0.40
N ILE A 3 -26.95 15.70 0.87
CA ILE A 3 -25.58 15.77 1.40
C ILE A 3 -25.04 14.34 1.63
N ASP A 4 -25.89 13.33 1.45
CA ASP A 4 -25.55 11.94 1.69
C ASP A 4 -26.15 11.02 0.63
N SER A 5 -25.40 9.99 0.24
CA SER A 5 -25.84 8.95 -0.71
C SER A 5 -25.37 7.59 -0.21
N SER A 6 -26.26 6.62 -0.16
CA SER A 6 -25.93 5.23 0.15
C SER A 6 -26.09 4.35 -1.09
N LYS A 7 -25.23 3.33 -1.19
CA LYS A 7 -25.31 2.30 -2.23
C LYS A 7 -25.19 0.94 -1.54
N THR A 8 -26.10 0.03 -1.85
CA THR A 8 -26.02 -1.37 -1.39
C THR A 8 -24.98 -2.13 -2.21
N THR A 9 -24.20 -3.00 -1.57
CA THR A 9 -23.23 -3.87 -2.24
C THR A 9 -23.35 -5.30 -1.76
N ALA A 10 -23.22 -6.26 -2.68
CA ALA A 10 -23.06 -7.68 -2.36
C ALA A 10 -21.56 -8.05 -2.24
N ASN A 11 -20.65 -7.15 -2.58
CA ASN A 11 -19.19 -7.38 -2.63
C ASN A 11 -18.44 -6.61 -1.53
N LEU A 12 -19.02 -6.55 -0.33
CA LEU A 12 -18.43 -5.76 0.77
C LEU A 12 -16.99 -6.17 1.10
N TRP A 13 -16.70 -7.48 1.04
CA TRP A 13 -15.36 -8.00 1.30
C TRP A 13 -14.36 -7.63 0.21
N GLY A 14 -14.76 -7.70 -1.06
CA GLY A 14 -13.94 -7.26 -2.18
C GLY A 14 -13.61 -5.77 -2.10
N GLU A 15 -14.59 -4.93 -1.81
CA GLU A 15 -14.40 -3.48 -1.65
C GLU A 15 -13.44 -3.15 -0.50
N ARG A 16 -13.66 -3.75 0.68
CA ARG A 16 -12.81 -3.53 1.86
C ARG A 16 -11.38 -4.02 1.64
N TRP A 17 -11.21 -5.20 1.05
CA TRP A 17 -9.89 -5.75 0.79
C TRP A 17 -9.13 -4.94 -0.25
N SER A 18 -9.81 -4.49 -1.32
CA SER A 18 -9.20 -3.64 -2.34
C SER A 18 -8.74 -2.30 -1.76
N LYS A 19 -9.54 -1.72 -0.85
CA LYS A 19 -9.14 -0.52 -0.11
C LYS A 19 -7.96 -0.79 0.83
N LEU A 20 -7.94 -1.94 1.49
CA LEU A 20 -6.83 -2.37 2.32
C LEU A 20 -5.54 -2.51 1.50
N CYS A 21 -5.58 -3.12 0.30
CA CYS A 21 -4.44 -3.18 -0.62
C CYS A 21 -3.96 -1.78 -1.02
N GLN A 22 -4.88 -0.87 -1.40
CA GLN A 22 -4.54 0.51 -1.76
C GLN A 22 -3.82 1.25 -0.63
N ASN A 23 -4.30 1.10 0.60
CA ASN A 23 -3.72 1.77 1.76
C ASN A 23 -2.42 1.07 2.20
N GLY A 24 -2.38 -0.27 2.15
CA GLY A 24 -1.26 -1.11 2.55
C GLY A 24 -0.01 -0.94 1.67
N MET A 25 -0.19 -0.62 0.38
CA MET A 25 0.94 -0.29 -0.49
C MET A 25 1.51 1.13 -0.28
N GLY A 26 0.84 2.00 0.49
CA GLY A 26 1.18 3.43 0.57
C GLY A 26 1.49 3.94 1.97
N ASN A 27 0.55 3.74 2.91
CA ASN A 27 0.57 4.42 4.21
C ASN A 27 1.82 4.03 5.02
N GLY A 28 2.05 2.73 5.22
CA GLY A 28 3.23 2.23 5.92
C GLY A 28 4.55 2.63 5.24
N VAL A 29 4.57 2.69 3.90
CA VAL A 29 5.77 3.10 3.14
C VAL A 29 6.13 4.56 3.43
N THR A 30 5.16 5.47 3.41
CA THR A 30 5.43 6.88 3.80
C THR A 30 5.87 7.01 5.26
N ALA A 31 5.30 6.22 6.16
CA ALA A 31 5.71 6.19 7.57
C ALA A 31 7.14 5.67 7.76
N ALA A 32 7.51 4.58 7.08
CA ALA A 32 8.83 3.96 7.17
C ALA A 32 9.94 4.80 6.52
N THR A 33 9.62 5.59 5.49
CA THR A 33 10.60 6.33 4.69
C THR A 33 10.68 7.82 5.01
N GLY A 34 9.62 8.40 5.59
CA GLY A 34 9.50 9.85 5.80
C GLY A 34 9.16 10.64 4.52
N LEU A 35 9.05 9.97 3.36
CA LEU A 35 8.76 10.60 2.08
C LEU A 35 7.28 10.99 1.93
N SER A 36 7.01 11.98 1.08
CA SER A 36 5.65 12.24 0.59
C SER A 36 5.17 11.12 -0.34
N THR A 37 3.85 11.04 -0.58
CA THR A 37 3.31 10.07 -1.55
C THR A 37 3.91 10.27 -2.96
N PRO A 38 4.04 11.51 -3.50
CA PRO A 38 4.74 11.73 -4.76
C PRO A 38 6.23 11.36 -4.73
N ALA A 39 6.93 11.65 -3.63
CA ALA A 39 8.35 11.31 -3.51
C ALA A 39 8.57 9.78 -3.48
N CYS A 40 7.68 9.03 -2.81
CA CYS A 40 7.68 7.56 -2.89
C CYS A 40 7.47 7.09 -4.33
N ALA A 41 6.50 7.67 -5.04
CA ALA A 41 6.17 7.28 -6.39
C ALA A 41 7.27 7.66 -7.42
N ASN A 42 8.07 8.71 -7.15
CA ASN A 42 9.19 9.11 -8.01
C ASN A 42 10.50 8.35 -7.71
N ASN A 43 10.63 7.71 -6.54
CA ASN A 43 11.76 6.82 -6.27
C ASN A 43 11.47 5.41 -6.79
N ALA A 44 12.25 4.94 -7.78
CA ALA A 44 12.00 3.66 -8.44
C ALA A 44 12.07 2.45 -7.51
N ALA A 45 13.01 2.43 -6.56
CA ALA A 45 13.14 1.33 -5.61
C ALA A 45 11.93 1.28 -4.66
N ILE A 46 11.52 2.44 -4.13
CA ILE A 46 10.34 2.55 -3.27
C ILE A 46 9.07 2.18 -4.04
N ARG A 47 8.87 2.73 -5.23
CA ARG A 47 7.72 2.42 -6.09
C ARG A 47 7.61 0.92 -6.38
N ARG A 48 8.73 0.25 -6.69
CA ARG A 48 8.75 -1.21 -6.89
C ARG A 48 8.40 -1.98 -5.63
N PHE A 49 8.82 -1.50 -4.46
CA PHE A 49 8.38 -2.08 -3.18
C PHE A 49 6.87 -1.90 -2.96
N GLN A 50 6.29 -0.75 -3.33
CA GLN A 50 4.84 -0.54 -3.30
C GLN A 50 4.09 -1.51 -4.22
N ILE A 51 4.64 -1.78 -5.41
CA ILE A 51 4.07 -2.76 -6.36
C ILE A 51 4.11 -4.17 -5.77
N LYS A 52 5.20 -4.58 -5.11
CA LYS A 52 5.26 -5.86 -4.38
C LYS A 52 4.19 -5.97 -3.30
N LEU A 53 4.01 -4.94 -2.47
CA LEU A 53 2.95 -4.91 -1.47
C LEU A 53 1.56 -5.05 -2.09
N ALA A 54 1.30 -4.34 -3.19
CA ALA A 54 0.02 -4.43 -3.89
C ALA A 54 -0.21 -5.84 -4.45
N GLY A 55 0.77 -6.42 -5.12
CA GLY A 55 0.67 -7.76 -5.69
C GLY A 55 0.49 -8.86 -4.64
N GLU A 56 1.26 -8.85 -3.55
CA GLU A 56 1.09 -9.77 -2.43
C GLU A 56 -0.32 -9.64 -1.82
N GLY A 57 -0.80 -8.41 -1.60
CA GLY A 57 -2.15 -8.17 -1.08
C GLY A 57 -3.26 -8.67 -2.02
N VAL A 58 -3.07 -8.51 -3.33
CA VAL A 58 -3.98 -9.04 -4.36
C VAL A 58 -4.01 -10.56 -4.33
N ARG A 59 -2.85 -11.23 -4.32
CA ARG A 59 -2.78 -12.70 -4.30
C ARG A 59 -3.41 -13.29 -3.05
N VAL A 60 -3.19 -12.69 -1.88
CA VAL A 60 -3.87 -13.10 -0.64
C VAL A 60 -5.39 -12.90 -0.76
N GLY A 61 -5.86 -11.77 -1.28
CA GLY A 61 -7.29 -11.51 -1.46
C GLY A 61 -7.98 -12.47 -2.42
N GLN A 62 -7.31 -12.80 -3.54
CA GLN A 62 -7.80 -13.79 -4.51
C GLN A 62 -7.88 -15.18 -3.89
N ALA A 63 -6.86 -15.60 -3.14
CA ALA A 63 -6.84 -16.89 -2.45
C ALA A 63 -7.91 -17.01 -1.34
N LEU A 64 -8.32 -15.89 -0.74
CA LEU A 64 -9.46 -15.82 0.19
C LEU A 64 -10.82 -15.85 -0.53
N GLY A 65 -10.85 -15.86 -1.86
CA GLY A 65 -12.08 -15.89 -2.66
C GLY A 65 -12.74 -14.52 -2.83
N PHE A 66 -12.04 -13.41 -2.58
CA PHE A 66 -12.61 -12.08 -2.73
C PHE A 66 -12.63 -11.62 -4.19
N GLN A 67 -13.76 -11.02 -4.61
CA GLN A 67 -13.87 -10.32 -5.89
C GLN A 67 -13.28 -8.93 -5.75
N LEU A 68 -12.01 -8.75 -6.11
CA LEU A 68 -11.31 -7.49 -5.91
C LEU A 68 -11.74 -6.42 -6.91
N GLU A 69 -11.90 -5.20 -6.39
CA GLU A 69 -12.15 -3.97 -7.14
C GLU A 69 -10.84 -3.32 -7.58
N LYS A 70 -10.93 -2.37 -8.51
CA LYS A 70 -9.77 -1.61 -8.99
C LYS A 70 -9.02 -0.92 -7.87
N ILE A 71 -7.70 -1.11 -7.84
CA ILE A 71 -6.79 -0.45 -6.90
C ILE A 71 -6.17 0.75 -7.62
N ARG A 72 -6.45 1.98 -7.16
CA ARG A 72 -6.00 3.22 -7.85
C ARG A 72 -6.38 3.24 -9.35
N ALA A 73 -7.60 2.77 -9.67
CA ALA A 73 -8.12 2.63 -11.04
C ALA A 73 -7.40 1.59 -11.92
N ILE A 74 -6.48 0.81 -11.37
CA ILE A 74 -5.78 -0.29 -12.05
C ILE A 74 -6.41 -1.62 -11.64
N GLU A 75 -6.52 -2.54 -12.59
CA GLU A 75 -7.01 -3.91 -12.32
C GLU A 75 -6.09 -4.64 -11.33
N PRO A 76 -6.64 -5.33 -10.31
CA PRO A 76 -5.85 -6.08 -9.33
C PRO A 76 -4.82 -7.02 -9.95
N GLU A 77 -5.20 -7.75 -11.02
CA GLU A 77 -4.31 -8.71 -11.67
C GLU A 77 -3.06 -8.06 -12.27
N LYS A 78 -3.15 -6.80 -12.74
CA LYS A 78 -1.96 -6.08 -13.24
C LYS A 78 -0.93 -5.87 -12.13
N PHE A 79 -1.37 -5.57 -10.90
CA PHE A 79 -0.45 -5.47 -9.76
C PHE A 79 0.19 -6.82 -9.40
N ALA A 80 -0.59 -7.91 -9.42
CA ALA A 80 -0.07 -9.24 -9.15
C ALA A 80 1.01 -9.62 -10.18
N LEU A 81 0.70 -9.53 -11.47
CA LEU A 81 1.64 -9.81 -12.56
C LEU A 81 2.88 -8.92 -12.50
N ALA A 82 2.72 -7.61 -12.23
CA ALA A 82 3.85 -6.69 -12.07
C ALA A 82 4.76 -7.09 -10.91
N SER A 83 4.19 -7.51 -9.78
CA SER A 83 4.97 -7.98 -8.62
C SER A 83 5.72 -9.29 -8.86
N GLU A 84 5.23 -10.10 -9.80
CA GLU A 84 5.77 -11.41 -10.19
C GLU A 84 6.77 -11.32 -11.35
N GLY A 85 7.09 -10.11 -11.79
CA GLY A 85 8.13 -9.87 -12.80
C GLY A 85 7.63 -9.83 -14.25
N ASN A 86 6.32 -9.76 -14.49
CA ASN A 86 5.81 -9.50 -15.83
C ASN A 86 6.19 -8.06 -16.26
N ALA A 87 7.05 -7.95 -17.27
CA ALA A 87 7.62 -6.66 -17.68
C ALA A 87 6.57 -5.68 -18.22
N ALA A 88 5.59 -6.14 -18.99
CA ALA A 88 4.54 -5.28 -19.55
C ALA A 88 3.60 -4.77 -18.45
N ALA A 89 3.19 -5.64 -17.52
CA ALA A 89 2.38 -5.24 -16.38
C ALA A 89 3.13 -4.28 -15.46
N LEU A 90 4.44 -4.49 -15.27
CA LEU A 90 5.28 -3.59 -14.49
C LEU A 90 5.35 -2.19 -15.13
N ASP A 91 5.60 -2.09 -16.43
CA ASP A 91 5.65 -0.81 -17.15
C ASP A 91 4.31 -0.05 -17.07
N ASP A 92 3.20 -0.75 -17.29
CA ASP A 92 1.84 -0.23 -17.15
C ASP A 92 1.59 0.34 -15.74
N VAL A 93 1.93 -0.43 -14.71
CA VAL A 93 1.68 -0.05 -13.31
C VAL A 93 2.61 1.09 -12.88
N GLU A 94 3.90 1.04 -13.23
CA GLU A 94 4.85 2.11 -12.90
C GLU A 94 4.41 3.44 -13.54
N SER A 95 4.04 3.41 -14.83
CA SER A 95 3.55 4.57 -15.56
C SER A 95 2.28 5.17 -14.95
N ALA A 96 1.38 4.33 -14.45
CA ALA A 96 0.15 4.78 -13.82
C ALA A 96 0.35 5.32 -12.39
N LEU A 97 1.38 4.85 -11.67
CA LEU A 97 1.70 5.31 -10.32
C LEU A 97 2.50 6.61 -10.28
N ILE A 98 3.28 6.91 -11.33
CA ILE A 98 4.06 8.14 -11.42
C ILE A 98 3.09 9.34 -11.49
N PRO A 99 3.16 10.30 -10.54
CA PRO A 99 2.28 11.45 -10.54
C PRO A 99 2.50 12.30 -11.79
N LYS A 100 1.43 12.70 -12.46
CA LYS A 100 1.50 13.73 -13.50
C LYS A 100 1.80 15.08 -12.84
N ALA A 101 2.76 15.83 -13.39
CA ALA A 101 3.09 17.16 -12.90
C ALA A 101 1.83 18.04 -12.86
N GLY A 102 1.64 18.77 -11.75
CA GLY A 102 0.48 19.66 -11.55
C GLY A 102 -0.85 18.98 -11.22
N SER A 103 -0.92 17.65 -11.13
CA SER A 103 -2.17 16.92 -10.85
C SER A 103 -2.75 17.17 -9.45
N ASN A 104 -1.90 17.45 -8.46
CA ASN A 104 -2.34 17.87 -7.13
C ASN A 104 -1.26 18.77 -6.49
N PRO A 105 -1.47 20.10 -6.43
CA PRO A 105 -0.48 21.05 -5.91
C PRO A 105 -0.21 20.88 -4.41
N ARG A 106 -1.00 20.08 -3.69
CA ARG A 106 -0.82 19.79 -2.26
C ARG A 106 -0.23 18.40 -1.99
N ALA A 107 0.06 17.60 -3.02
CA ALA A 107 0.46 16.20 -2.85
C ALA A 107 1.79 16.06 -2.07
N ASP A 108 2.69 17.03 -2.20
CA ASP A 108 3.96 17.04 -1.46
C ASP A 108 3.84 17.44 0.00
N ILE A 109 2.73 18.08 0.37
CA ILE A 109 2.43 18.51 1.75
C ILE A 109 1.55 17.47 2.44
N GLN A 110 0.61 16.86 1.71
CA GLN A 110 -0.29 15.84 2.24
C GLN A 110 0.50 14.58 2.64
N ARG A 111 0.39 14.21 3.91
CA ARG A 111 0.91 12.96 4.46
C ARG A 111 -0.26 12.05 4.81
N PRO A 112 -0.22 10.75 4.47
CA PRO A 112 -1.19 9.78 4.98
C PRO A 112 -1.24 9.80 6.51
N SER A 113 -2.38 9.41 7.09
CA SER A 113 -2.61 9.45 8.55
C SER A 113 -1.49 8.78 9.34
N MET A 114 -1.04 7.61 8.89
CA MET A 114 0.04 6.85 9.53
C MET A 114 1.36 7.64 9.64
N ALA A 115 1.76 8.36 8.58
CA ALA A 115 2.93 9.22 8.63
C ALA A 115 2.74 10.41 9.58
N GLN A 116 1.51 10.92 9.71
CA GLN A 116 1.20 11.95 10.71
C GLN A 116 1.25 11.40 12.14
N ASP A 117 0.84 10.15 12.35
CA ASP A 117 0.92 9.49 13.65
C ASP A 117 2.37 9.29 14.08
N ILE A 118 3.24 8.86 13.17
CA ILE A 118 4.70 8.81 13.42
C ILE A 118 5.24 10.19 13.81
N ILE A 119 4.91 11.25 13.06
CA ILE A 119 5.36 12.63 13.38
C ILE A 119 4.90 13.07 14.77
N LYS A 120 3.73 12.61 15.21
CA LYS A 120 3.13 12.96 16.50
C LYS A 120 3.47 11.97 17.63
N GLY A 121 4.31 10.96 17.37
CA GLY A 121 4.68 9.94 18.36
C GLY A 121 3.51 9.06 18.82
N ARG A 122 2.51 8.83 17.95
CA ARG A 122 1.34 7.99 18.23
C ARG A 122 1.50 6.60 17.65
N ARG A 123 0.77 5.64 18.25
CA ARG A 123 0.61 4.30 17.66
C ARG A 123 -0.08 4.38 16.30
N THR A 124 0.32 3.49 15.41
CA THR A 124 -0.17 3.35 14.05
C THR A 124 -1.05 2.12 13.90
N GLU A 125 -1.87 2.08 12.84
CA GLU A 125 -2.70 0.93 12.48
C GLU A 125 -1.93 -0.12 11.64
N ILE A 126 -0.59 -0.18 11.73
CA ILE A 126 0.21 -1.03 10.83
C ILE A 126 -0.06 -2.52 11.01
N GLU A 127 -0.36 -2.96 12.24
CA GLU A 127 -0.68 -4.36 12.55
C GLU A 127 -2.07 -4.76 12.06
N GLN A 128 -3.00 -3.81 11.98
CA GLN A 128 -4.37 -3.95 11.50
C GLN A 128 -4.44 -3.84 9.98
N MET A 129 -3.42 -3.24 9.35
CA MET A 129 -3.32 -3.09 7.90
C MET A 129 -2.37 -4.13 7.27
N ASN A 130 -1.08 -3.81 7.16
CA ASN A 130 -0.08 -4.69 6.56
C ASN A 130 0.10 -5.97 7.37
N GLY A 131 0.05 -5.86 8.70
CA GLY A 131 0.11 -7.03 9.59
C GLY A 131 -1.09 -7.97 9.40
N LEU A 132 -2.26 -7.43 9.07
CA LEU A 132 -3.45 -8.25 8.76
C LEU A 132 -3.27 -9.02 7.46
N ILE A 133 -2.78 -8.36 6.40
CA ILE A 133 -2.49 -9.04 5.12
C ILE A 133 -1.46 -10.15 5.33
N ALA A 134 -0.37 -9.86 6.05
CA ALA A 134 0.67 -10.83 6.37
C ALA A 134 0.12 -12.05 7.12
N ARG A 135 -0.66 -11.84 8.19
CA ARG A 135 -1.29 -12.92 8.96
C ARG A 135 -2.24 -13.74 8.11
N LYS A 136 -3.13 -13.10 7.34
CA LYS A 136 -4.10 -13.79 6.49
C LYS A 136 -3.42 -14.61 5.39
N GLY A 137 -2.35 -14.08 4.80
CA GLY A 137 -1.53 -14.83 3.85
C GLY A 137 -0.90 -16.08 4.48
N ALA A 138 -0.32 -15.94 5.68
CA ALA A 138 0.23 -17.08 6.40
C ALA A 138 -0.83 -18.15 6.75
N GLU A 139 -2.02 -17.73 7.20
CA GLU A 139 -3.15 -18.64 7.53
C GLU A 139 -3.57 -19.54 6.35
N ILE A 140 -3.47 -19.04 5.11
CA ILE A 140 -3.91 -19.75 3.90
C ILE A 140 -2.75 -20.28 3.03
N GLY A 141 -1.51 -20.18 3.51
CA GLY A 141 -0.32 -20.64 2.78
C GLY A 141 0.11 -19.78 1.59
N VAL A 142 -0.34 -18.52 1.52
CA VAL A 142 0.06 -17.53 0.51
C VAL A 142 0.91 -16.44 1.18
N PRO A 143 2.24 -16.59 1.25
CA PRO A 143 3.08 -15.70 2.03
C PRO A 143 3.09 -14.27 1.46
N ALA A 144 3.08 -13.28 2.35
CA ALA A 144 3.19 -11.86 2.03
C ALA A 144 4.42 -11.23 2.72
N PRO A 145 5.64 -11.57 2.28
CA PRO A 145 6.87 -11.21 2.99
C PRO A 145 7.16 -9.70 2.98
N SER A 146 6.76 -8.97 1.93
CA SER A 146 6.92 -7.51 1.89
C SER A 146 6.04 -6.84 2.94
N HIS A 147 4.84 -7.38 3.20
CA HIS A 147 3.98 -6.91 4.30
C HIS A 147 4.59 -7.19 5.67
N VAL A 148 5.15 -8.38 5.90
CA VAL A 148 5.88 -8.70 7.15
C VAL A 148 7.00 -7.69 7.38
N LYS A 149 7.87 -7.51 6.37
CA LYS A 149 9.00 -6.58 6.45
C LYS A 149 8.53 -5.14 6.74
N LEU A 150 7.49 -4.67 6.07
CA LEU A 150 7.00 -3.31 6.27
C LEU A 150 6.41 -3.13 7.68
N THR A 151 5.66 -4.12 8.17
CA THR A 151 5.11 -4.08 9.53
C THR A 151 6.23 -3.93 10.56
N GLU A 152 7.28 -4.76 10.48
CA GLU A 152 8.42 -4.69 11.39
C GLU A 152 9.12 -3.33 11.36
N LEU A 153 9.36 -2.79 10.16
CA LEU A 153 10.03 -1.50 9.99
C LEU A 153 9.23 -0.35 10.60
N VAL A 154 7.93 -0.28 10.31
CA VAL A 154 7.07 0.78 10.86
C VAL A 154 6.94 0.65 12.38
N THR A 155 6.85 -0.57 12.92
CA THR A 155 6.83 -0.78 14.39
C THR A 155 8.11 -0.26 15.04
N LYS A 156 9.29 -0.50 14.45
CA LYS A 156 10.56 0.05 14.96
C LYS A 156 10.61 1.57 14.87
N VAL A 157 10.09 2.15 13.79
CA VAL A 157 9.98 3.61 13.62
C VAL A 157 9.01 4.22 14.64
N GLU A 158 7.85 3.61 14.86
CA GLU A 158 6.86 4.00 15.87
C GLU A 158 7.45 4.03 17.29
N ARG A 159 8.33 3.06 17.60
CA ARG A 159 9.01 2.97 18.90
C ARG A 159 10.24 3.87 19.04
N GLY A 160 10.62 4.59 17.98
CA GLY A 160 11.82 5.41 17.96
C GLY A 160 13.14 4.60 17.90
N GLU A 161 13.06 3.29 17.65
CA GLU A 161 14.22 2.40 17.50
C GLU A 161 14.93 2.62 16.15
N LEU A 162 14.18 3.11 15.15
CA LEU A 162 14.68 3.49 13.82
C LEU A 162 14.18 4.87 13.41
N LYS A 163 15.00 5.63 12.69
CA LYS A 163 14.56 6.86 12.02
C LYS A 163 13.94 6.52 10.66
N PRO A 164 12.88 7.20 10.21
CA PRO A 164 12.35 7.00 8.87
C PRO A 164 13.43 7.21 7.79
N SER A 165 13.55 6.29 6.85
CA SER A 165 14.54 6.37 5.77
C SER A 165 14.16 5.51 4.55
N PRO A 166 14.31 6.02 3.31
CA PRO A 166 14.15 5.23 2.08
C PRO A 166 15.06 3.98 2.02
N ALA A 167 16.24 4.05 2.63
CA ALA A 167 17.24 2.98 2.60
C ALA A 167 16.72 1.65 3.19
N HIS A 168 15.75 1.70 4.11
CA HIS A 168 15.14 0.50 4.70
C HIS A 168 14.37 -0.35 3.66
N LEU A 169 13.92 0.29 2.58
CA LEU A 169 13.14 -0.33 1.51
C LEU A 169 13.93 -0.40 0.20
N GLY A 170 15.24 -0.17 0.24
CA GLY A 170 16.17 -0.30 -0.89
C GLY A 170 16.30 0.96 -1.77
N GLY A 171 15.81 2.11 -1.30
CA GLY A 171 15.86 3.38 -2.03
C GLY A 171 16.68 4.47 -1.37
#